data_AF-V4XSI3-F1
#
_entry.id   AF-V4XSI3-F1
#
_cell.length_a   1.000
_cell.length_b   1.000
_cell.length_c   1.000
_cell.angle_alpha   90.00
_cell.angle_beta   90.00
_cell.angle_gamma   90.00
#
_symmetry.space_group_name_H-M   'P 1'
#
loop_
_entity.id
_entity.type
_entity.pdbx_description
1 polymer ?
#
loop_
_entity_poly.entity_id
_entity_poly.type
_entity_poly.pdbx_seq_one_letter_code
_entity_poly.pdbx_strand_id
1 'polypeptide(L)'
;MYVSDVTTAEPLSLLVATFLLSVLTATFAAVLNGAIRPFFQPFGFLGVVLFFFVIVGPIEESVKLLAVRLYAYTDARFDAVIDGAVYGAIAGLGFAVIENLLYIVQNVDAAELSFGVAALGAGDGIAALRALAGPGHVVYSAFAGYYLGLAKFNPADRGPIVVKGLVIAAAIHGLYNTLVGPATVVLSSASGLPQVPALFVFVVVFQGFFGYLLVRKLRRYRDVYLTTGANPVEAIDEETPAERTATEPSRTEE
;
A
#
# COMPACT_ATOMS: atom_id res chain seq x y z
N MET A 1 13.79 -6.35 25.14
CA MET A 1 12.62 -5.81 24.43
C MET A 1 13.14 -4.73 23.50
N TYR A 2 12.95 -4.89 22.19
CA TYR A 2 13.40 -3.90 21.21
C TYR A 2 12.42 -2.72 21.28
N VAL A 3 12.95 -1.55 21.63
CA VAL A 3 12.20 -0.30 21.58
C VAL A 3 11.83 -0.09 20.10
N SER A 4 10.55 0.00 19.78
CA SER A 4 10.09 0.43 18.47
C SER A 4 10.42 1.91 18.33
N ASP A 5 11.69 2.20 18.05
CA ASP A 5 12.08 3.49 17.58
C ASP A 5 11.44 3.64 16.21
N VAL A 6 10.55 4.62 16.08
CA VAL A 6 9.88 5.01 14.83
C VAL A 6 10.92 5.46 13.78
N THR A 7 12.21 5.55 14.17
CA THR A 7 13.36 5.78 13.30
C THR A 7 14.16 4.54 12.89
N THR A 8 13.88 3.35 13.45
CA THR A 8 14.55 2.11 12.99
C THR A 8 14.00 1.72 11.64
N ALA A 9 14.86 1.65 10.62
CA ALA A 9 14.47 1.18 9.30
C ALA A 9 13.99 -0.28 9.38
N GLU A 10 12.87 -0.58 8.71
CA GLU A 10 12.36 -1.94 8.58
C GLU A 10 13.46 -2.89 8.08
N PRO A 11 13.50 -4.16 8.56
CA PRO A 11 14.53 -5.10 8.14
C PRO A 11 14.51 -5.27 6.62
N LEU A 12 15.64 -4.97 5.97
CA LEU A 12 15.76 -5.04 4.50
C LEU A 12 15.32 -6.40 3.95
N SER A 13 15.58 -7.49 4.68
CA SER A 13 15.15 -8.83 4.29
C SER A 13 13.63 -8.98 4.19
N LEU A 14 12.85 -8.35 5.08
CA LEU A 14 11.39 -8.36 5.02
C LEU A 14 10.87 -7.53 3.86
N LEU A 15 11.49 -6.38 3.59
CA LEU A 15 11.14 -5.53 2.44
C LEU A 15 11.40 -6.26 1.12
N VAL A 16 12.61 -6.79 0.93
CA VAL A 16 13.00 -7.50 -0.30
C VAL A 16 12.14 -8.74 -0.51
N ALA A 17 11.91 -9.54 0.53
CA ALA A 17 11.06 -10.73 0.42
C ALA A 17 9.61 -10.36 0.05
N THR A 18 9.05 -9.32 0.68
CA THR A 18 7.70 -8.82 0.36
C THR A 18 7.59 -8.33 -1.08
N PHE A 19 8.60 -7.59 -1.56
CA PHE A 19 8.68 -7.13 -2.94
C PHE A 19 8.70 -8.30 -3.93
N LEU A 20 9.61 -9.26 -3.73
CA LEU A 20 9.78 -10.40 -4.63
C LEU A 20 8.56 -11.33 -4.61
N LEU A 21 7.96 -11.52 -3.44
CA LEU A 21 6.74 -12.31 -3.34
C LEU A 21 5.56 -11.61 -4.01
N SER A 22 5.50 -10.27 -3.94
CA SER A 22 4.49 -9.51 -4.69
C SER A 22 4.68 -9.66 -6.20
N VAL A 23 5.93 -9.56 -6.69
CA VAL A 23 6.27 -9.85 -8.10
C VAL A 23 5.79 -11.24 -8.52
N LEU A 24 6.04 -12.26 -7.69
CA LEU A 24 5.60 -13.63 -7.95
C LEU A 24 4.07 -13.72 -8.00
N THR A 25 3.39 -13.17 -6.99
CA THR A 25 1.93 -13.29 -6.86
C THR A 25 1.15 -12.46 -7.88
N ALA A 26 1.74 -11.43 -8.47
CA ALA A 26 1.13 -10.61 -9.52
C ALA A 26 0.70 -11.44 -10.74
N THR A 27 1.41 -12.55 -11.02
CA THR A 27 1.06 -13.48 -12.11
C THR A 27 -0.34 -14.09 -11.95
N PHE A 28 -0.78 -14.38 -10.72
CA PHE A 28 -2.14 -14.86 -10.45
C PHE A 28 -3.18 -13.80 -10.81
N ALA A 29 -2.92 -12.54 -10.46
CA ALA A 29 -3.83 -11.46 -10.81
C ALA A 29 -3.91 -11.26 -12.32
N ALA A 30 -2.78 -11.30 -13.03
CA ALA A 30 -2.77 -11.19 -14.50
C ALA A 30 -3.61 -12.29 -15.16
N VAL A 31 -3.46 -13.56 -14.72
CA VAL A 31 -4.24 -14.69 -15.25
C VAL A 31 -5.73 -14.55 -14.94
N LEU A 32 -6.09 -14.26 -13.69
CA LEU A 32 -7.50 -14.12 -13.29
C LEU A 32 -8.18 -12.94 -13.98
N ASN A 33 -7.53 -11.77 -14.00
CA ASN A 33 -8.06 -10.59 -14.69
C ASN A 33 -8.22 -10.86 -16.19
N GLY A 34 -7.23 -11.48 -16.82
CA GLY A 34 -7.28 -11.86 -18.24
C GLY A 34 -8.41 -12.83 -18.56
N ALA A 35 -8.61 -13.86 -17.73
CA ALA A 35 -9.67 -14.85 -17.91
C ALA A 35 -11.08 -14.26 -17.70
N ILE A 36 -11.22 -13.29 -16.78
CA ILE A 36 -12.53 -12.72 -16.43
C ILE A 36 -12.92 -11.54 -17.35
N ARG A 37 -11.94 -10.82 -17.92
CA ARG A 37 -12.19 -9.63 -18.76
C ARG A 37 -13.22 -9.84 -19.88
N PRO A 38 -13.24 -10.95 -20.65
CA PRO A 38 -14.20 -11.14 -21.74
C PRO A 38 -15.66 -11.09 -21.30
N PHE A 39 -15.98 -11.49 -20.05
CA PHE A 39 -17.35 -11.47 -19.53
C PHE A 39 -17.88 -10.04 -19.29
N PHE A 40 -17.00 -9.04 -19.17
CA PHE A 40 -17.37 -7.65 -18.94
C PHE A 40 -17.40 -6.82 -20.23
N GLN A 41 -16.74 -7.27 -21.30
CA GLN A 41 -16.67 -6.56 -22.59
C GLN A 41 -18.05 -6.23 -23.21
N PRO A 42 -19.08 -7.12 -23.16
CA PRO A 42 -20.38 -6.83 -23.76
C PRO A 42 -21.10 -5.61 -23.19
N PHE A 43 -20.73 -5.15 -21.99
CA PHE A 43 -21.36 -4.02 -21.30
C PHE A 43 -20.69 -2.66 -21.62
N GLY A 44 -19.73 -2.61 -22.54
CA GLY A 44 -19.06 -1.38 -22.97
C GLY A 44 -18.38 -0.65 -21.81
N PHE A 45 -18.55 0.68 -21.74
CA PHE A 45 -17.93 1.52 -20.70
C PHE A 45 -18.35 1.11 -19.28
N LEU A 46 -19.63 0.80 -19.06
CA LEU A 46 -20.10 0.32 -17.75
C LEU A 46 -19.41 -0.99 -17.37
N GLY A 47 -19.22 -1.89 -18.33
CA GLY A 47 -18.46 -3.13 -18.15
C GLY A 47 -17.03 -2.89 -17.69
N VAL A 48 -16.33 -1.91 -18.29
CA VAL A 48 -14.96 -1.52 -17.91
C VAL A 48 -14.91 -1.02 -16.46
N VAL A 49 -15.84 -0.13 -16.08
CA VAL A 49 -15.91 0.40 -14.71
C VAL A 49 -16.18 -0.72 -13.71
N LEU A 50 -17.18 -1.57 -13.96
CA LEU A 50 -17.50 -2.71 -13.09
C LEU A 50 -16.31 -3.66 -12.98
N PHE A 51 -15.63 -3.94 -14.08
CA PHE A 51 -14.45 -4.79 -14.09
C PHE A 51 -13.34 -4.21 -13.20
N PHE A 52 -13.11 -2.90 -13.22
CA PHE A 52 -12.12 -2.26 -12.37
C PHE A 52 -12.44 -2.36 -10.87
N PHE A 53 -13.70 -2.13 -10.48
CA PHE A 53 -14.10 -2.12 -9.07
C PHE A 53 -14.33 -3.51 -8.47
N VAL A 54 -14.82 -4.47 -9.26
CA VAL A 54 -15.26 -5.79 -8.77
C VAL A 54 -14.21 -6.87 -9.02
N ILE A 55 -13.38 -6.72 -10.05
CA ILE A 55 -12.39 -7.74 -10.44
C ILE A 55 -10.97 -7.23 -10.21
N VAL A 56 -10.53 -6.22 -10.98
CA VAL A 56 -9.13 -5.77 -10.97
C VAL A 56 -8.69 -5.30 -9.59
N GLY A 57 -9.38 -4.30 -9.01
CA GLY A 57 -9.04 -3.78 -7.68
C GLY A 57 -9.02 -4.88 -6.62
N PRO A 58 -10.12 -5.64 -6.41
CA PRO A 58 -10.16 -6.68 -5.38
C PRO A 58 -9.10 -7.77 -5.56
N ILE A 59 -8.91 -8.29 -6.78
CA ILE A 59 -7.95 -9.37 -7.03
C ILE A 59 -6.52 -8.87 -6.82
N GLU A 60 -6.17 -7.72 -7.41
CA GLU A 60 -4.81 -7.20 -7.34
C GLU A 60 -4.41 -6.79 -5.92
N GLU A 61 -5.29 -6.10 -5.20
CA GLU A 61 -5.01 -5.73 -3.80
C GLU A 61 -4.94 -6.99 -2.90
N SER A 62 -5.74 -8.03 -3.20
CA SER A 62 -5.69 -9.29 -2.45
C SER A 62 -4.36 -10.03 -2.64
N VAL A 63 -3.84 -10.13 -3.87
CA VAL A 63 -2.55 -10.83 -4.10
C VAL A 63 -1.37 -10.05 -3.51
N LYS A 64 -1.40 -8.71 -3.56
CA LYS A 64 -0.39 -7.86 -2.91
C LYS A 64 -0.43 -8.04 -1.39
N LEU A 65 -1.62 -8.05 -0.80
CA LEU A 65 -1.77 -8.28 0.63
C LEU A 65 -1.38 -9.71 1.04
N LEU A 66 -1.63 -10.69 0.16
CA LEU A 66 -1.17 -12.07 0.35
C LEU A 66 0.36 -12.14 0.43
N ALA A 67 1.08 -11.39 -0.41
CA ALA A 67 2.54 -11.33 -0.34
C ALA A 67 3.04 -10.83 1.04
N VAL A 68 2.40 -9.81 1.61
CA VAL A 68 2.70 -9.37 2.98
C VAL A 68 2.35 -10.47 4.00
N ARG A 69 1.18 -11.09 3.83
CA ARG A 69 0.62 -12.07 4.78
C ARG A 69 1.41 -13.36 4.88
N LEU A 70 2.06 -13.78 3.79
CA LEU A 70 2.82 -15.02 3.68
C LEU A 70 4.20 -14.96 4.34
N TYR A 71 4.75 -13.75 4.58
CA TYR A 71 6.09 -13.62 5.17
C TYR A 71 6.14 -12.57 6.28
N ALA A 72 6.12 -11.27 5.93
CA ALA A 72 6.32 -10.19 6.90
C ALA A 72 5.31 -10.23 8.06
N TYR A 73 4.04 -10.57 7.78
CA TYR A 73 2.98 -10.58 8.79
C TYR A 73 3.24 -11.53 9.97
N THR A 74 3.87 -12.68 9.72
CA THR A 74 4.17 -13.69 10.76
C THR A 74 5.50 -13.44 11.47
N ASP A 75 6.31 -12.49 10.97
CA ASP A 75 7.58 -12.15 11.60
C ASP A 75 7.37 -11.36 12.89
N ALA A 76 8.23 -11.61 13.89
CA ALA A 76 8.20 -10.91 15.17
C ALA A 76 8.59 -9.43 15.05
N ARG A 77 9.35 -9.08 14.00
CA ARG A 77 9.79 -7.70 13.71
C ARG A 77 8.70 -6.82 13.09
N PHE A 78 7.58 -7.40 12.67
CA PHE A 78 6.39 -6.62 12.37
C PHE A 78 5.68 -6.39 13.71
N ASP A 79 6.02 -5.30 14.38
CA ASP A 79 5.65 -4.99 15.76
C ASP A 79 4.84 -3.69 15.90
N ALA A 80 4.59 -2.97 14.80
CA ALA A 80 3.68 -1.83 14.77
C ALA A 80 2.71 -1.83 13.56
N VAL A 81 1.61 -1.07 13.70
CA VAL A 81 0.61 -0.91 12.63
C VAL A 81 1.19 -0.19 11.40
N ILE A 82 2.18 0.68 11.62
CA ILE A 82 2.83 1.43 10.55
C ILE A 82 3.63 0.50 9.63
N ASP A 83 4.25 -0.56 10.16
CA ASP A 83 5.00 -1.56 9.39
C ASP A 83 4.07 -2.23 8.38
N GLY A 84 2.82 -2.48 8.76
CA GLY A 84 1.79 -2.97 7.85
C GLY A 84 1.62 -2.07 6.63
N ALA A 85 1.57 -0.75 6.81
CA ALA A 85 1.49 0.20 5.71
C ALA A 85 2.78 0.21 4.87
N VAL A 86 3.96 0.07 5.49
CA VAL A 86 5.26 0.00 4.80
C VAL A 86 5.35 -1.28 3.96
N TYR A 87 5.09 -2.45 4.53
CA TYR A 87 5.09 -3.72 3.79
C TYR A 87 4.03 -3.74 2.69
N GLY A 88 2.86 -3.14 2.95
CA GLY A 88 1.84 -2.90 1.92
C GLY A 88 2.39 -2.06 0.77
N ALA A 89 3.02 -0.92 1.05
CA ALA A 89 3.65 -0.05 0.05
C ALA A 89 4.70 -0.82 -0.80
N ILE A 90 5.52 -1.64 -0.15
CA ILE A 90 6.55 -2.45 -0.82
C ILE A 90 5.94 -3.55 -1.69
N ALA A 91 4.87 -4.21 -1.23
CA ALA A 91 4.13 -5.13 -2.07
C ALA A 91 3.55 -4.42 -3.31
N GLY A 92 2.97 -3.24 -3.11
CA GLY A 92 2.50 -2.39 -4.22
C GLY A 92 3.60 -2.05 -5.23
N LEU A 93 4.80 -1.71 -4.74
CA LEU A 93 5.96 -1.42 -5.59
C LEU A 93 6.40 -2.64 -6.41
N GLY A 94 6.50 -3.82 -5.78
CA GLY A 94 6.84 -5.07 -6.48
C GLY A 94 5.85 -5.41 -7.58
N PHE A 95 4.55 -5.25 -7.29
CA PHE A 95 3.49 -5.45 -8.27
C PHE A 95 3.62 -4.48 -9.46
N ALA A 96 3.81 -3.19 -9.18
CA ALA A 96 3.95 -2.17 -10.21
C ALA A 96 5.14 -2.43 -11.14
N VAL A 97 6.28 -2.91 -10.60
CA VAL A 97 7.46 -3.24 -11.40
C VAL A 97 7.16 -4.36 -12.40
N ILE A 98 6.56 -5.46 -11.94
CA ILE A 98 6.29 -6.60 -12.82
C ILE A 98 5.15 -6.31 -13.81
N GLU A 99 4.12 -5.59 -13.39
CA GLU A 99 3.03 -5.17 -14.28
C GLU A 99 3.56 -4.29 -15.41
N ASN A 100 4.37 -3.28 -15.08
CA ASN A 100 4.98 -2.41 -16.07
C ASN A 100 5.93 -3.18 -17.01
N LEU A 101 6.70 -4.13 -16.49
CA LEU A 101 7.59 -4.96 -17.31
C LEU A 101 6.82 -5.85 -18.27
N LEU A 102 5.82 -6.60 -17.77
CA LEU A 102 4.97 -7.47 -18.60
C LEU A 102 4.22 -6.66 -19.65
N TYR A 103 3.75 -5.47 -19.27
CA TYR A 103 3.11 -4.54 -20.20
C TYR A 103 4.04 -4.17 -21.36
N ILE A 104 5.28 -3.72 -21.07
CA ILE A 104 6.26 -3.35 -22.11
C ILE A 104 6.54 -4.53 -23.03
N VAL A 105 6.79 -5.72 -22.47
CA VAL A 105 7.13 -6.92 -23.24
C VAL A 105 5.97 -7.37 -24.14
N GLN A 106 4.72 -7.18 -23.71
CA GLN A 106 3.54 -7.65 -24.43
C GLN A 106 2.99 -6.63 -25.45
N ASN A 107 3.25 -5.33 -25.26
CA ASN A 107 2.55 -4.27 -25.99
C ASN A 107 3.48 -3.30 -26.73
N VAL A 108 4.80 -3.42 -26.58
CA VAL A 108 5.77 -2.56 -27.27
C VAL A 108 6.65 -3.42 -28.16
N ASP A 109 6.47 -3.33 -29.48
CA ASP A 109 7.44 -3.87 -30.43
C ASP A 109 8.78 -3.15 -30.23
N ALA A 110 9.90 -3.88 -30.32
CA ALA A 110 11.25 -3.34 -30.06
C ALA A 110 11.61 -2.12 -30.94
N ALA A 111 10.88 -1.89 -32.05
CA ALA A 111 11.02 -0.72 -32.91
C ALA A 111 10.35 0.56 -32.36
N GLU A 112 9.30 0.44 -31.52
CA GLU A 112 8.55 1.57 -30.94
C GLU A 112 9.20 2.14 -29.67
N LEU A 113 10.22 1.47 -29.13
CA LEU A 113 11.08 2.01 -28.06
C LEU A 113 11.79 3.32 -28.47
N SER A 114 11.78 3.67 -29.76
CA SER A 114 12.43 4.86 -30.29
C SER A 114 11.60 6.15 -30.25
N PHE A 115 10.30 6.15 -29.92
CA PHE A 115 9.56 7.41 -29.74
C PHE A 115 8.24 7.27 -28.96
N GLY A 116 8.32 7.30 -27.62
CA GLY A 116 7.19 7.25 -26.68
C GLY A 116 6.23 8.45 -26.68
N VAL A 117 6.05 9.12 -27.82
CA VAL A 117 5.21 10.33 -27.96
C VAL A 117 4.14 10.19 -29.04
N ALA A 118 4.34 9.36 -30.07
CA ALA A 118 3.34 9.15 -31.13
C ALA A 118 2.16 8.27 -30.67
N ALA A 119 2.42 7.28 -29.80
CA ALA A 119 1.40 6.41 -29.21
C ALA A 119 0.37 7.17 -28.32
N LEU A 120 0.71 8.39 -27.87
CA LEU A 120 -0.12 9.18 -26.96
C LEU A 120 -1.28 9.91 -27.67
N GLY A 121 -1.25 10.01 -29.00
CA GLY A 121 -2.29 10.72 -29.78
C GLY A 121 -3.36 9.82 -30.40
N ALA A 122 -3.11 8.51 -30.53
CA ALA A 122 -3.89 7.62 -31.38
C ALA A 122 -4.74 6.60 -30.59
N GLY A 123 -5.52 7.01 -29.59
CA GLY A 123 -6.47 6.13 -28.89
C GLY A 123 -5.87 4.99 -28.03
N ASP A 124 -4.66 4.52 -28.34
CA ASP A 124 -3.83 3.55 -27.61
C ASP A 124 -2.99 4.20 -26.50
N GLY A 125 -2.98 5.53 -26.42
CA GLY A 125 -2.21 6.29 -25.41
C GLY A 125 -2.57 5.94 -23.97
N ILE A 126 -3.76 5.41 -23.71
CA ILE A 126 -4.23 4.95 -22.39
C ILE A 126 -3.25 3.93 -21.76
N ALA A 127 -2.56 3.16 -22.58
CA ALA A 127 -1.70 2.08 -22.15
C ALA A 127 -0.30 2.56 -21.67
N ALA A 128 0.28 3.58 -22.32
CA ALA A 128 1.45 4.29 -21.79
C ALA A 128 1.11 5.14 -20.54
N LEU A 129 -0.12 5.65 -20.44
CA LEU A 129 -0.61 6.34 -19.23
C LEU A 129 -0.73 5.38 -18.02
N ARG A 130 -0.98 4.08 -18.25
CA ARG A 130 -0.98 3.04 -17.19
C ARG A 130 0.42 2.74 -16.65
N ALA A 131 1.50 2.94 -17.39
CA ALA A 131 2.85 2.79 -16.85
C ALA A 131 3.14 3.79 -15.69
N LEU A 132 2.45 4.94 -15.69
CA LEU A 132 2.44 5.90 -14.58
C LEU A 132 1.44 5.57 -13.46
N ALA A 133 0.73 4.43 -13.53
CA ALA A 133 -0.04 3.92 -12.39
C ALA A 133 0.86 3.44 -11.25
N GLY A 134 2.16 3.23 -11.49
CA GLY A 134 3.13 2.69 -10.53
C GLY A 134 3.09 3.32 -9.12
N PRO A 135 3.08 4.66 -8.97
CA PRO A 135 2.94 5.29 -7.65
C PRO A 135 1.61 4.98 -6.95
N GLY A 136 0.54 4.69 -7.69
CA GLY A 136 -0.77 4.33 -7.17
C GLY A 136 -0.78 2.99 -6.45
N HIS A 137 -0.17 1.95 -7.03
CA HIS A 137 -0.09 0.63 -6.40
C HIS A 137 0.55 0.72 -5.01
N VAL A 138 1.57 1.58 -4.85
CA VAL A 138 2.21 1.85 -3.56
C VAL A 138 1.21 2.43 -2.55
N VAL A 139 0.47 3.48 -2.94
CA VAL A 139 -0.51 4.14 -2.05
C VAL A 139 -1.65 3.20 -1.66
N TYR A 140 -2.26 2.51 -2.63
CA TYR A 140 -3.45 1.66 -2.37
C TYR A 140 -3.07 0.46 -1.50
N SER A 141 -1.95 -0.18 -1.81
CA SER A 141 -1.45 -1.32 -1.04
C SER A 141 -1.04 -0.90 0.36
N ALA A 142 -0.56 0.32 0.56
CA ALA A 142 -0.28 0.85 1.90
C ALA A 142 -1.56 1.07 2.73
N PHE A 143 -2.70 1.41 2.10
CA PHE A 143 -4.00 1.38 2.78
C PHE A 143 -4.37 -0.03 3.23
N ALA A 144 -4.30 -1.03 2.34
CA ALA A 144 -4.59 -2.42 2.69
C ALA A 144 -3.65 -2.92 3.79
N GLY A 145 -2.36 -2.62 3.67
CA GLY A 145 -1.31 -2.94 4.62
C GLY A 145 -1.52 -2.30 6.00
N TYR A 146 -1.93 -1.03 6.06
CA TYR A 146 -2.30 -0.38 7.33
C TYR A 146 -3.39 -1.16 8.07
N TYR A 147 -4.43 -1.59 7.36
CA TYR A 147 -5.52 -2.36 7.98
C TYR A 147 -5.06 -3.78 8.36
N LEU A 148 -4.16 -4.39 7.59
CA LEU A 148 -3.55 -5.66 7.98
C LEU A 148 -2.71 -5.52 9.26
N GLY A 149 -1.95 -4.43 9.39
CA GLY A 149 -1.27 -4.08 10.63
C GLY A 149 -2.26 -3.93 11.78
N LEU A 150 -3.34 -3.18 11.60
CA LEU A 150 -4.38 -3.04 12.62
C LEU A 150 -4.99 -4.39 13.03
N ALA A 151 -5.23 -5.29 12.07
CA ALA A 151 -5.76 -6.63 12.33
C ALA A 151 -4.78 -7.49 13.14
N LYS A 152 -3.46 -7.33 12.95
CA LYS A 152 -2.45 -8.07 13.73
C LYS A 152 -2.61 -7.83 15.24
N PHE A 153 -2.81 -6.56 15.62
CA PHE A 153 -2.95 -6.12 17.01
C PHE A 153 -4.39 -6.14 17.54
N ASN A 154 -5.38 -6.48 16.71
CA ASN A 154 -6.79 -6.57 17.10
C ASN A 154 -7.35 -7.97 16.76
N PRO A 155 -6.94 -9.02 17.50
CA PRO A 155 -7.24 -10.42 17.16
C PRO A 155 -8.73 -10.75 17.03
N ALA A 156 -9.56 -10.15 17.88
CA ALA A 156 -11.00 -10.39 17.91
C ALA A 156 -11.70 -9.95 16.60
N ASP A 157 -11.20 -8.88 15.97
CA ASP A 157 -11.82 -8.24 14.79
C ASP A 157 -10.98 -8.40 13.51
N ARG A 158 -10.04 -9.36 13.51
CA ARG A 158 -9.08 -9.58 12.40
C ARG A 158 -9.74 -9.60 11.01
N GLY A 159 -10.78 -10.42 10.85
CA GLY A 159 -11.46 -10.61 9.57
C GLY A 159 -12.08 -9.32 9.04
N PRO A 160 -13.02 -8.70 9.78
CA PRO A 160 -13.64 -7.43 9.39
C PRO A 160 -12.64 -6.31 9.08
N ILE A 161 -11.55 -6.20 9.86
CA ILE A 161 -10.53 -5.19 9.64
C ILE A 161 -9.80 -5.40 8.31
N VAL A 162 -9.38 -6.64 8.02
CA VAL A 162 -8.71 -6.96 6.74
C VAL A 162 -9.64 -6.71 5.55
N VAL A 163 -10.90 -7.14 5.63
CA VAL A 163 -11.89 -6.92 4.58
C VAL A 163 -12.10 -5.43 4.33
N LYS A 164 -12.22 -4.63 5.39
CA LYS A 164 -12.33 -3.16 5.28
C LYS A 164 -11.13 -2.55 4.55
N GLY A 165 -9.92 -3.02 4.84
CA GLY A 165 -8.70 -2.58 4.16
C GLY A 165 -8.69 -2.89 2.68
N LEU A 166 -9.02 -4.14 2.32
CA LEU A 166 -9.12 -4.58 0.93
C LEU A 166 -10.18 -3.80 0.17
N VAL A 167 -11.37 -3.60 0.74
CA VAL A 167 -12.45 -2.82 0.09
C VAL A 167 -12.02 -1.38 -0.15
N ILE A 168 -11.36 -0.73 0.81
CA ILE A 168 -10.89 0.65 0.65
C ILE A 168 -9.80 0.71 -0.43
N ALA A 169 -8.79 -0.16 -0.39
CA ALA A 169 -7.72 -0.18 -1.37
C ALA A 169 -8.26 -0.46 -2.79
N ALA A 170 -9.11 -1.48 -2.93
CA ALA A 170 -9.73 -1.86 -4.19
C ALA A 170 -10.63 -0.74 -4.75
N ALA A 171 -11.37 -0.03 -3.90
CA ALA A 171 -12.20 1.10 -4.33
C ALA A 171 -11.35 2.28 -4.82
N ILE A 172 -10.27 2.63 -4.12
CA ILE A 172 -9.35 3.70 -4.56
C ILE A 172 -8.69 3.31 -5.88
N HIS A 173 -8.25 2.05 -6.00
CA HIS A 173 -7.66 1.52 -7.21
C HIS A 173 -8.65 1.54 -8.39
N GLY A 174 -9.85 0.98 -8.21
CA GLY A 174 -10.91 1.00 -9.23
C GLY A 174 -11.29 2.42 -9.66
N LEU A 175 -11.31 3.36 -8.70
CA LEU A 175 -11.57 4.77 -8.95
C LEU A 175 -10.46 5.39 -9.81
N TYR A 176 -9.19 5.13 -9.52
CA TYR A 176 -8.08 5.61 -10.33
C TYR A 176 -8.16 5.08 -11.77
N ASN A 177 -8.34 3.75 -11.92
CA ASN A 177 -8.43 3.11 -13.23
C ASN A 177 -9.59 3.65 -14.06
N THR A 178 -10.69 4.02 -13.39
CA THR A 178 -11.86 4.61 -14.05
C THR A 178 -11.61 6.07 -14.46
N LEU A 179 -10.98 6.87 -13.60
CA LEU A 179 -10.87 8.32 -13.79
C LEU A 179 -9.67 8.75 -14.63
N VAL A 180 -8.56 8.01 -14.62
CA VAL A 180 -7.29 8.47 -15.20
C VAL A 180 -7.40 8.92 -16.66
N GLY A 181 -8.15 8.21 -17.50
CA GLY A 181 -8.39 8.61 -18.88
C GLY A 181 -9.32 9.83 -18.99
N PRO A 182 -10.60 9.71 -18.59
CA PRO A 182 -11.57 10.79 -18.70
C PRO A 182 -11.15 12.09 -18.01
N ALA A 183 -10.59 12.02 -16.80
CA ALA A 183 -10.14 13.19 -16.06
C ALA A 183 -8.96 13.88 -16.74
N THR A 184 -8.03 13.13 -17.35
CA THR A 184 -6.93 13.72 -18.12
C THR A 184 -7.46 14.47 -19.35
N VAL A 185 -8.41 13.91 -20.08
CA VAL A 185 -9.03 14.56 -21.25
C VAL A 185 -9.76 15.84 -20.85
N VAL A 186 -10.57 15.78 -19.79
CA VAL A 186 -11.30 16.95 -19.27
C VAL A 186 -10.32 18.02 -18.80
N LEU A 187 -9.28 17.65 -18.05
CA LEU A 187 -8.29 18.60 -17.57
C LEU A 187 -7.51 19.25 -18.72
N SER A 188 -7.08 18.46 -19.70
CA SER A 188 -6.38 18.95 -20.90
C SER A 188 -7.24 19.96 -21.67
N SER A 189 -8.50 19.61 -21.94
CA SER A 189 -9.43 20.48 -22.68
C SER A 189 -9.80 21.76 -21.91
N ALA A 190 -9.99 21.69 -20.59
CA ALA A 190 -10.36 22.85 -19.78
C ALA A 190 -9.19 23.81 -19.51
N SER A 191 -7.95 23.29 -19.39
CA SER A 191 -6.77 24.09 -19.06
C SER A 191 -5.94 24.51 -20.27
N GLY A 192 -6.16 23.89 -21.43
CA GLY A 192 -5.31 24.05 -22.61
C GLY A 192 -3.96 23.31 -22.53
N LEU A 193 -3.71 22.56 -21.45
CA LEU A 193 -2.49 21.77 -21.31
C LEU A 193 -2.48 20.61 -22.30
N PRO A 194 -1.32 20.24 -22.87
CA PRO A 194 -1.17 18.97 -23.58
C PRO A 194 -1.50 17.77 -22.66
N GLN A 195 -1.90 16.65 -23.25
CA GLN A 195 -2.40 15.50 -22.48
C GLN A 195 -1.39 14.94 -21.47
N VAL A 196 -0.10 14.95 -21.77
CA VAL A 196 0.94 14.43 -20.88
C VAL A 196 1.05 15.26 -19.59
N PRO A 197 1.30 16.58 -19.62
CA PRO A 197 1.22 17.41 -18.42
C PRO A 197 -0.12 17.28 -17.67
N ALA A 198 -1.25 17.21 -18.37
CA ALA A 198 -2.55 17.01 -17.74
C ALA A 198 -2.62 15.67 -16.97
N LEU A 199 -2.09 14.58 -17.53
CA LEU A 199 -1.97 13.31 -16.82
C LEU A 199 -1.14 13.48 -15.55
N PHE A 200 0.07 14.06 -15.65
CA PHE A 200 0.94 14.24 -14.50
C PHE A 200 0.25 15.01 -13.38
N VAL A 201 -0.45 16.10 -13.72
CA VAL A 201 -1.25 16.86 -12.75
C VAL A 201 -2.33 15.98 -12.12
N PHE A 202 -3.11 15.23 -12.91
CA PHE A 202 -4.11 14.31 -12.39
C PHE A 202 -3.50 13.28 -11.43
N VAL A 203 -2.40 12.63 -11.82
CA VAL A 203 -1.72 11.60 -11.01
C VAL A 203 -1.20 12.21 -9.70
N VAL A 204 -0.51 13.34 -9.74
CA VAL A 204 0.01 14.00 -8.54
C VAL A 204 -1.12 14.40 -7.60
N VAL A 205 -2.21 14.96 -8.12
CA VAL A 205 -3.36 15.36 -7.31
C VAL A 205 -4.05 14.14 -6.70
N PHE A 206 -4.33 13.11 -7.49
CA PHE A 206 -5.02 11.91 -7.03
C PHE A 206 -4.19 11.16 -5.97
N GLN A 207 -2.93 10.86 -6.28
CA GLN A 207 -2.05 10.15 -5.34
C GLN A 207 -1.68 11.01 -4.14
N GLY A 208 -1.50 12.32 -4.32
CA GLY A 208 -1.25 13.25 -3.23
C GLY A 208 -2.43 13.33 -2.26
N PHE A 209 -3.66 13.33 -2.78
CA PHE A 209 -4.87 13.32 -1.95
C PHE A 209 -4.98 12.05 -1.11
N PHE A 210 -4.91 10.86 -1.73
CA PHE A 210 -5.02 9.60 -0.99
C PHE A 210 -3.80 9.33 -0.10
N GLY A 211 -2.60 9.71 -0.54
CA GLY A 211 -1.38 9.67 0.26
C GLY A 211 -1.48 10.56 1.50
N TYR A 212 -2.02 11.78 1.36
CA TYR A 212 -2.29 12.67 2.48
C TYR A 212 -3.29 12.05 3.48
N LEU A 213 -4.38 11.45 2.98
CA LEU A 213 -5.36 10.76 3.83
C LEU A 213 -4.74 9.59 4.61
N LEU A 214 -3.87 8.81 3.95
CA LEU A 214 -3.13 7.72 4.59
C LEU A 214 -2.21 8.25 5.68
N VAL A 215 -1.40 9.26 5.37
CA VAL A 215 -0.47 9.89 6.32
C VAL A 215 -1.22 10.46 7.52
N ARG A 216 -2.35 11.15 7.30
CA ARG A 216 -3.21 11.66 8.38
C ARG A 216 -3.70 10.54 9.28
N LYS A 217 -4.05 9.39 8.71
CA LYS A 217 -4.53 8.22 9.45
C LYS A 217 -3.42 7.54 10.25
N LEU A 218 -2.23 7.41 9.67
CA LEU A 218 -1.03 6.90 10.35
C LEU A 218 -0.64 7.80 11.53
N ARG A 219 -0.62 9.13 11.31
CA ARG A 219 -0.34 10.11 12.37
C ARG A 219 -1.37 10.01 13.50
N ARG A 220 -2.67 9.98 13.17
CA ARG A 220 -3.72 9.82 14.18
C ARG A 220 -3.55 8.54 15.01
N TYR A 221 -3.20 7.42 14.37
CA TYR A 221 -2.95 6.16 15.08
C TYR A 221 -1.75 6.29 16.03
N ARG A 222 -0.62 6.82 15.53
CA ARG A 222 0.60 7.05 16.32
C ARG A 222 0.32 7.97 17.51
N ASP A 223 -0.37 9.09 17.30
CA ASP A 223 -0.64 10.06 18.35
C ASP A 223 -1.52 9.44 19.45
N VAL A 224 -2.53 8.66 19.09
CA VAL A 224 -3.35 7.91 20.06
C VAL A 224 -2.49 6.92 20.85
N TYR A 225 -1.68 6.11 20.17
CA TYR A 225 -0.80 5.12 20.80
C TYR A 225 0.15 5.75 21.83
N LEU A 226 0.72 6.92 21.52
CA LEU A 226 1.60 7.67 22.42
C LEU A 226 0.85 8.28 23.61
N THR A 227 -0.38 8.78 23.40
CA THR A 227 -1.17 9.44 24.47
C THR A 227 -1.83 8.47 25.45
N THR A 228 -2.12 7.24 25.05
CA THR A 228 -2.76 6.24 25.94
C THR A 228 -1.79 5.54 26.88
N GLY A 229 -0.54 6.01 26.98
CA GLY A 229 0.43 5.44 27.93
C GLY A 229 0.83 4.01 27.62
N ALA A 230 0.72 3.55 26.36
CA ALA A 230 1.38 2.31 25.91
C ALA A 230 2.91 2.50 25.77
N ASN A 231 3.48 3.31 26.67
CA ASN A 231 4.91 3.50 26.87
C ASN A 231 5.33 2.52 27.98
N PRO A 232 6.18 1.52 27.68
CA PRO A 232 6.74 0.64 28.71
C PRO A 232 7.57 1.38 29.76
N VAL A 233 7.90 2.66 29.55
CA VAL A 233 8.82 3.43 30.39
C VAL A 233 8.25 3.75 31.77
N GLU A 234 6.94 4.06 31.89
CA GLU A 234 6.35 4.39 33.20
C GLU A 234 6.03 3.15 34.04
N ALA A 235 5.77 2.00 33.40
CA ALA A 235 5.45 0.76 34.12
C ALA A 235 6.67 0.09 34.81
N ILE A 236 7.90 0.46 34.41
CA ILE A 236 9.13 -0.10 35.00
C ILE A 236 9.57 0.71 36.23
N ASP A 237 9.26 2.01 36.26
CA ASP A 237 9.61 2.87 37.40
C ASP A 237 8.63 2.74 38.58
N GLU A 238 7.40 2.26 38.35
CA GLU A 238 6.43 2.03 39.44
C GLU A 238 6.60 0.67 40.16
N GLU A 239 7.32 -0.30 39.58
CA GLU A 239 7.47 -1.64 40.16
C GLU A 239 8.72 -1.82 41.05
N THR A 240 9.48 -0.76 41.36
CA THR A 240 10.60 -0.85 42.31
C THR A 240 10.31 -0.08 43.61
N PRO A 241 9.65 -0.69 44.62
CA PRO A 241 9.61 -0.10 45.95
C PRO A 241 11.03 0.04 46.51
N ALA A 242 11.41 1.29 46.77
CA ALA A 242 12.65 1.65 47.42
C ALA A 242 12.77 0.98 48.80
N GLU A 243 13.67 -0.01 48.92
CA GLU A 243 14.13 -0.50 50.21
C GLU A 243 15.16 0.48 50.77
N ARG A 244 14.68 1.51 51.48
CA ARG A 244 15.45 2.28 52.45
C ARG A 244 14.57 2.56 53.66
N THR A 245 14.75 1.79 54.73
CA THR A 245 15.16 2.29 56.07
C THR A 245 14.92 1.25 57.17
N ALA A 246 15.99 0.82 57.82
CA ALA A 246 16.06 0.52 59.26
C ALA A 246 17.55 0.40 59.64
N THR A 247 18.22 1.50 59.97
CA THR A 247 18.68 1.82 61.33
C THR A 247 19.53 0.73 61.99
N GLU A 248 20.84 0.97 61.98
CA GLU A 248 21.83 0.41 62.89
C GLU A 248 21.48 0.79 64.35
N PRO A 249 21.82 -0.06 65.33
CA PRO A 249 22.87 0.40 66.25
C PRO A 249 23.86 -0.69 66.69
N SER A 250 25.14 -0.32 66.66
CA SER A 250 26.19 -0.54 67.68
C SER A 250 25.92 -1.57 68.79
N ARG A 251 26.83 -2.58 68.92
CA ARG A 251 27.72 -2.71 70.11
C ARG A 251 28.64 -3.96 70.08
N THR A 252 29.92 -3.67 70.35
CA THR A 252 30.92 -4.39 71.19
C THR A 252 31.48 -5.76 70.79
N GLU A 253 32.82 -5.80 70.65
CA GLU A 253 33.83 -6.65 71.33
C GLU A 253 33.28 -7.99 71.89
N GLU A 254 33.80 -9.17 71.51
CA GLU A 254 35.16 -9.72 71.62
C GLU A 254 35.39 -10.86 70.61
#